data_AF-A0A136KRH0-F1
#
_entry.id   AF-A0A136KRH0-F1
#
_cell.length_a   1.000
_cell.length_b   1.000
_cell.length_c   1.000
_cell.angle_alpha   90.00
_cell.angle_beta   90.00
_cell.angle_gamma   90.00
#
_symmetry.space_group_name_H-M   'P 1'
#
loop_
_entity.id
_entity.type
_entity.pdbx_description
1 polymer ?
#
loop_
_entity_poly.entity_id
_entity_poly.type
_entity_poly.pdbx_seq_one_letter_code
_entity_poly.pdbx_strand_id
1 'polypeptide(L)'
;MCLICIIVFIVIFAEPIIRLMTPGFTDAQIEYVVYLARILILGQLPFLVMGNMLSGIAQANQTFIISALAPIVYNIGIIGGTVLLAPYLWLFGPVIGVVFGAFLFFIVQVPTMYFLRFNYRPWLFNKKVLHEFVTLFIPRTLSVITTQIDLTIDLTLATLLGSGSYTIFLFCTAFCSCFLFHFVGVAFGQASLPYMSNLFKEGQLLVIKKLFVDSILQLLYVSVPLSLFFIFARTPIVRIIFGGRKFDWVGTNTTALTVSIFALSIPMHTIFYFITRSFLCSTRHQNSLCD
;
A
#
# COMPACT_ATOMS: atom_id res chain seq x y z
N MET A 1 7.00 15.44 -22.23
CA MET A 1 8.10 16.37 -21.85
C MET A 1 8.16 16.59 -20.34
N CYS A 2 7.12 17.09 -19.67
CA CYS A 2 7.15 17.31 -18.21
C CYS A 2 7.48 16.07 -17.38
N LEU A 3 6.91 14.90 -17.70
CA LEU A 3 7.20 13.64 -16.99
C LEU A 3 8.70 13.30 -17.03
N ILE A 4 9.33 13.42 -18.20
CA ILE A 4 10.74 13.09 -18.39
C ILE A 4 11.62 14.07 -17.61
N CYS A 5 11.29 15.37 -17.63
CA CYS A 5 12.02 16.37 -16.84
C CYS A 5 11.94 16.08 -15.33
N ILE A 6 10.76 15.67 -14.84
CA ILE A 6 10.57 15.30 -13.43
C ILE A 6 11.38 14.05 -13.07
N ILE A 7 11.38 13.02 -13.94
CA ILE A 7 12.16 11.81 -13.72
C ILE A 7 13.66 12.13 -13.65
N VAL A 8 14.17 12.92 -14.61
CA VAL A 8 15.58 13.33 -14.63
C VAL A 8 15.94 14.12 -13.36
N PHE A 9 15.07 15.04 -12.93
CA PHE A 9 15.25 15.76 -11.68
C PHE A 9 15.36 14.82 -10.47
N ILE A 10 14.45 13.85 -10.34
CA ILE A 10 14.46 12.87 -9.24
C ILE A 10 15.73 12.01 -9.28
N VAL A 11 16.20 11.61 -10.46
CA VAL A 11 17.42 10.79 -10.63
C VAL A 11 18.67 11.54 -10.17
N ILE A 12 18.75 12.85 -10.45
CA ILE A 12 19.85 13.71 -10.01
C ILE A 12 19.82 13.87 -8.48
N PHE A 13 18.64 14.12 -7.91
CA PHE A 13 18.46 14.28 -6.46
C PHE A 13 18.31 12.96 -5.70
N ALA A 14 18.45 11.80 -6.34
CA ALA A 14 18.25 10.50 -5.69
C ALA A 14 19.22 10.27 -4.52
N GLU A 15 20.47 10.71 -4.66
CA GLU A 15 21.51 10.55 -3.63
C GLU A 15 21.22 11.32 -2.33
N PRO A 16 20.97 12.64 -2.35
CA PRO A 16 20.63 13.37 -1.13
C PRO A 16 19.31 12.88 -0.51
N ILE A 17 18.33 12.47 -1.33
CA ILE A 17 17.06 11.92 -0.83
C ILE A 17 17.31 10.61 -0.08
N ILE A 18 18.05 9.67 -0.68
CA ILE A 18 18.33 8.37 -0.05
C ILE A 18 19.15 8.57 1.22
N ARG A 19 20.17 9.44 1.19
CA ARG A 19 20.98 9.74 2.37
C ARG A 19 20.15 10.30 3.53
N LEU A 20 19.16 11.13 3.24
CA LEU A 20 18.24 11.66 4.24
C LEU A 20 17.32 10.58 4.82
N MET A 21 16.83 9.65 3.99
CA MET A 21 15.93 8.58 4.40
C MET A 21 16.63 7.41 5.10
N THR A 22 17.93 7.21 4.87
CA THR A 22 18.70 6.08 5.41
C THR A 22 19.95 6.54 6.18
N PRO A 23 19.82 7.34 7.25
CA PRO A 23 20.96 7.82 8.02
C PRO A 23 21.75 6.70 8.71
N GLY A 24 21.13 5.52 8.92
CA GLY A 24 21.79 4.36 9.51
C GLY A 24 22.63 3.50 8.54
N PHE A 25 22.72 3.88 7.25
CA PHE A 25 23.49 3.13 6.26
C PHE A 25 24.91 3.66 6.11
N THR A 26 25.84 2.76 5.77
CA THR A 26 27.22 3.13 5.40
C THR A 26 27.26 3.76 4.00
N ASP A 27 28.27 4.60 3.72
CA ASP A 27 28.37 5.28 2.41
C ASP A 27 28.40 4.29 1.22
N ALA A 28 29.05 3.12 1.38
CA ALA A 28 29.07 2.07 0.35
C ALA A 28 27.68 1.45 0.11
N GLN A 29 26.87 1.29 1.17
CA GLN A 29 25.48 0.82 1.03
C GLN A 29 24.61 1.88 0.35
N ILE A 30 24.81 3.14 0.68
CA ILE A 30 24.09 4.27 0.06
C ILE A 30 24.39 4.30 -1.42
N GLU A 31 25.67 4.22 -1.84
CA GLU A 31 26.05 4.21 -3.26
C GLU A 31 25.36 3.07 -4.03
N TYR A 32 25.34 1.86 -3.45
CA TYR A 32 24.69 0.71 -4.07
C TYR A 32 23.17 0.88 -4.16
N VAL A 33 22.52 1.40 -3.11
CA VAL A 33 21.08 1.66 -3.11
C VAL A 33 20.72 2.77 -4.09
N VAL A 34 21.53 3.83 -4.19
CA VAL A 34 21.37 4.91 -5.17
C VAL A 34 21.45 4.36 -6.58
N TYR A 35 22.42 3.48 -6.87
CA TYR A 35 22.56 2.86 -8.19
C TYR A 35 21.30 2.08 -8.58
N LEU A 36 20.81 1.19 -7.70
CA LEU A 36 19.60 0.41 -7.95
C LEU A 36 18.34 1.30 -8.04
N ALA A 37 18.25 2.31 -7.18
CA ALA A 37 17.15 3.26 -7.19
C ALA A 37 17.10 4.03 -8.51
N ARG A 38 18.24 4.47 -9.07
CA ARG A 38 18.29 5.14 -10.38
C ARG A 38 17.76 4.24 -11.49
N ILE A 39 18.15 2.96 -11.51
CA ILE A 39 17.63 1.98 -12.48
C ILE A 39 16.11 1.82 -12.33
N LEU A 40 15.62 1.68 -11.10
CA LEU A 40 14.19 1.55 -10.83
C LEU A 40 13.43 2.81 -11.23
N ILE A 41 13.90 4.00 -10.85
CA ILE A 41 13.25 5.27 -11.20
C ILE A 41 13.17 5.45 -12.72
N LEU A 42 14.24 5.15 -13.45
CA LEU A 42 14.25 5.27 -14.91
C LEU A 42 13.43 4.19 -15.59
N GLY A 43 13.52 2.95 -15.11
CA GLY A 43 12.92 1.78 -15.75
C GLY A 43 11.46 1.54 -15.38
N GLN A 44 11.04 1.83 -14.14
CA GLN A 44 9.70 1.49 -13.63
C GLN A 44 8.73 2.68 -13.66
N LEU A 45 9.21 3.87 -13.28
CA LEU A 45 8.37 5.04 -13.02
C LEU A 45 7.58 5.49 -14.26
N PRO A 46 8.17 5.59 -15.48
CA PRO A 46 7.40 6.02 -16.64
C PRO A 46 6.24 5.07 -16.96
N PHE A 47 6.47 3.75 -16.89
CA PHE A 47 5.42 2.76 -17.15
C PHE A 47 4.34 2.76 -16.07
N LEU A 48 4.72 2.89 -14.79
CA LEU A 48 3.75 2.97 -13.71
C LEU A 48 2.91 4.24 -13.78
N VAL A 49 3.50 5.40 -14.07
CA VAL A 49 2.71 6.65 -14.19
C VAL A 49 1.74 6.58 -15.36
N MET A 50 2.20 6.12 -16.53
CA MET A 50 1.31 5.95 -17.68
C MET A 50 0.22 4.91 -17.38
N GLY A 51 0.60 3.74 -16.85
CA GLY A 51 -0.34 2.68 -16.51
C GLY A 51 -1.41 3.15 -15.51
N ASN A 52 -1.02 3.83 -14.42
CA ASN A 52 -1.97 4.33 -13.44
C ASN A 52 -2.89 5.42 -14.01
N MET A 53 -2.40 6.26 -14.93
CA MET A 53 -3.24 7.22 -15.63
C MET A 53 -4.33 6.50 -16.46
N LEU A 54 -3.96 5.45 -17.19
CA LEU A 54 -4.94 4.61 -17.91
C LEU A 54 -5.88 3.89 -16.94
N SER A 55 -5.40 3.41 -15.79
CA SER A 55 -6.24 2.81 -14.76
C SER A 55 -7.25 3.80 -14.17
N GLY A 56 -6.88 5.07 -14.02
CA GLY A 56 -7.80 6.14 -13.63
C GLY A 56 -8.90 6.35 -14.68
N ILE A 57 -8.54 6.38 -15.97
CA ILE A 57 -9.50 6.49 -17.07
C ILE A 57 -10.42 5.27 -17.12
N ALA A 58 -9.88 4.06 -16.96
CA ALA A 58 -10.66 2.82 -16.93
C ALA A 58 -11.70 2.83 -15.80
N GLN A 59 -11.28 3.22 -14.59
CA GLN A 59 -12.15 3.31 -13.42
C GLN A 59 -13.23 4.38 -13.59
N ALA A 60 -12.90 5.53 -14.18
CA ALA A 60 -13.89 6.56 -14.50
C ALA A 60 -14.99 6.05 -15.45
N ASN A 61 -14.64 5.15 -16.37
CA ASN A 61 -15.58 4.51 -17.29
C ASN A 61 -16.11 3.16 -16.78
N GLN A 62 -16.10 2.93 -15.46
CA GLN A 62 -16.66 1.72 -14.82
C GLN A 62 -16.03 0.40 -15.28
N THR A 63 -14.82 0.43 -15.86
CA THR A 63 -14.09 -0.78 -16.26
C THR A 63 -13.07 -1.14 -15.18
N PHE A 64 -13.50 -1.96 -14.22
CA PHE A 64 -12.69 -2.31 -13.05
C PHE A 64 -11.81 -3.54 -13.24
N ILE A 65 -12.20 -4.48 -14.11
CA ILE A 65 -11.54 -5.79 -14.25
C ILE A 65 -10.07 -5.63 -14.68
N ILE A 66 -9.82 -4.84 -15.73
CA ILE A 66 -8.46 -4.64 -16.26
C ILE A 66 -7.57 -3.97 -15.21
N SER A 67 -8.08 -2.93 -14.54
CA SER A 67 -7.38 -2.22 -13.47
C SER A 67 -7.12 -3.09 -12.23
N ALA A 68 -7.97 -4.10 -11.97
CA ALA A 68 -7.78 -5.05 -10.87
C ALA A 68 -6.76 -6.15 -11.22
N LEU A 69 -6.64 -6.54 -12.49
CA LEU A 69 -5.66 -7.53 -12.94
C LEU A 69 -4.24 -6.96 -13.06
N ALA A 70 -4.09 -5.68 -13.39
CA ALA A 70 -2.78 -5.08 -13.63
C ALA A 70 -1.79 -5.25 -12.45
N PRO A 71 -2.14 -5.00 -11.18
CA PRO A 71 -1.25 -5.23 -10.04
C PRO A 71 -0.81 -6.69 -9.87
N ILE A 72 -1.66 -7.65 -10.25
CA ILE A 72 -1.33 -9.08 -10.19
C ILE A 72 -0.23 -9.39 -11.21
N VAL A 73 -0.36 -8.88 -12.43
CA VAL A 73 0.64 -9.06 -13.48
C VAL A 73 1.97 -8.40 -13.12
N TYR A 74 1.92 -7.22 -12.49
CA TYR A 74 3.12 -6.56 -11.95
C TYR A 74 3.87 -7.47 -10.95
N ASN A 75 3.15 -8.05 -9.99
CA ASN A 75 3.73 -8.96 -9.01
C ASN A 75 4.26 -10.26 -9.65
N ILE A 76 3.59 -10.79 -10.68
CA ILE A 76 4.09 -11.93 -11.45
C ILE A 76 5.43 -11.59 -12.12
N GLY A 77 5.59 -10.38 -12.66
CA GLY A 77 6.86 -9.90 -13.21
C GLY A 77 7.97 -9.87 -12.16
N ILE A 78 7.68 -9.38 -10.95
CA ILE A 78 8.63 -9.36 -9.82
C ILE A 78 9.03 -10.78 -9.41
N ILE A 79 8.05 -11.67 -9.23
CA ILE A 79 8.29 -13.06 -8.82
C ILE A 79 9.09 -13.79 -9.91
N GLY A 80 8.70 -13.64 -11.18
CA GLY A 80 9.40 -14.23 -12.31
C GLY A 80 10.84 -13.76 -12.43
N GLY A 81 11.09 -12.45 -12.33
CA GLY A 81 12.45 -11.90 -12.32
C GLY A 81 13.27 -12.36 -11.12
N THR A 82 12.65 -12.47 -9.95
CA THR A 82 13.33 -12.98 -8.75
C THR A 82 13.69 -14.45 -8.89
N VAL A 83 12.78 -15.31 -9.32
CA VAL A 83 13.03 -16.76 -9.40
C VAL A 83 14.01 -17.10 -10.53
N LEU A 84 13.90 -16.44 -11.68
CA LEU A 84 14.70 -16.76 -12.87
C LEU A 84 16.07 -16.07 -12.86
N LEU A 85 16.15 -14.79 -12.45
CA LEU A 85 17.37 -13.99 -12.58
C LEU A 85 18.15 -13.83 -11.27
N ALA A 86 17.53 -13.95 -10.09
CA ALA A 86 18.26 -13.80 -8.82
C ALA A 86 19.38 -14.86 -8.61
N PRO A 87 19.29 -16.11 -9.12
CA PRO A 87 20.40 -17.06 -9.01
C PRO A 87 21.69 -16.58 -9.70
N TYR A 88 21.58 -15.80 -10.77
CA TYR A 88 22.70 -15.34 -11.59
C TYR A 88 23.12 -13.90 -11.25
N LEU A 89 22.15 -13.02 -11.01
CA LEU A 89 22.34 -11.58 -10.92
C LEU A 89 22.07 -11.00 -9.51
N TRP A 90 21.83 -11.86 -8.51
CA TRP A 90 21.58 -11.46 -7.12
C TRP A 90 20.49 -10.39 -7.00
N LEU A 91 20.83 -9.17 -6.53
CA LEU A 91 19.88 -8.09 -6.30
C LEU A 91 19.36 -7.44 -7.59
N PHE A 92 20.07 -7.61 -8.71
CA PHE A 92 19.61 -7.14 -10.01
C PHE A 92 18.46 -7.98 -10.57
N GLY A 93 18.34 -9.25 -10.18
CA GLY A 93 17.25 -10.12 -10.64
C GLY A 93 15.86 -9.56 -10.30
N PRO A 94 15.57 -9.26 -9.02
CA PRO A 94 14.34 -8.58 -8.62
C PRO A 94 14.17 -7.19 -9.27
N VAL A 95 15.25 -6.41 -9.42
CA VAL A 95 15.18 -5.07 -10.04
C VAL A 95 14.74 -5.14 -11.51
N ILE A 96 15.32 -6.06 -12.28
CA ILE A 96 14.89 -6.30 -13.67
C ILE A 96 13.46 -6.84 -13.69
N GLY A 97 13.10 -7.72 -12.75
CA GLY A 97 11.73 -8.21 -12.58
C GLY A 97 10.72 -7.10 -12.32
N VAL A 98 11.07 -6.11 -11.51
CA VAL A 98 10.25 -4.92 -11.25
C VAL A 98 10.08 -4.07 -12.51
N VAL A 99 11.16 -3.80 -13.25
CA VAL A 99 11.11 -3.03 -14.51
C VAL A 99 10.24 -3.75 -15.55
N PHE A 100 10.43 -5.06 -15.70
CA PHE A 100 9.63 -5.88 -16.59
C PHE A 100 8.16 -5.98 -16.13
N GLY A 101 7.93 -6.10 -14.83
CA GLY A 101 6.60 -6.06 -14.24
C GLY A 101 5.89 -4.75 -14.50
N ALA A 102 6.58 -3.61 -14.39
CA ALA A 102 6.03 -2.28 -14.68
C ALA A 102 5.65 -2.14 -16.17
N PHE A 103 6.49 -2.70 -17.05
CA PHE A 103 6.20 -2.77 -18.48
C PHE A 103 4.96 -3.62 -18.77
N LEU A 104 4.84 -4.81 -18.17
CA LEU A 104 3.66 -5.66 -18.31
C LEU A 104 2.40 -4.99 -17.74
N PHE A 105 2.52 -4.31 -16.59
CA PHE A 105 1.45 -3.53 -15.97
C PHE A 105 0.89 -2.50 -16.97
N PHE A 106 1.78 -1.78 -17.65
CA PHE A 106 1.38 -0.82 -18.68
C PHE A 106 0.72 -1.53 -19.87
N ILE A 107 1.32 -2.59 -20.41
CA ILE A 107 0.77 -3.34 -21.57
C ILE A 107 -0.63 -3.86 -21.32
N VAL A 108 -0.88 -4.45 -20.15
CA VAL A 108 -2.20 -4.99 -19.79
C VAL A 108 -3.25 -3.88 -19.75
N GLN A 109 -2.82 -2.65 -19.44
CA GLN A 109 -3.71 -1.50 -19.39
C GLN A 109 -3.97 -0.89 -20.78
N VAL A 110 -3.07 -1.03 -21.77
CA VAL A 110 -3.20 -0.46 -23.13
C VAL A 110 -4.52 -0.83 -23.85
N PRO A 111 -5.03 -2.09 -23.83
CA PRO A 111 -6.31 -2.45 -24.44
C PRO A 111 -7.48 -1.57 -24.01
N THR A 112 -7.46 -1.06 -22.78
CA THR A 112 -8.44 -0.11 -22.24
C THR A 112 -8.65 1.09 -23.16
N MET A 113 -7.58 1.65 -23.74
CA MET A 113 -7.66 2.81 -24.64
C MET A 113 -8.45 2.47 -25.92
N TYR A 114 -8.29 1.25 -26.44
CA TYR A 114 -8.98 0.79 -27.64
C TYR A 114 -10.45 0.49 -27.37
N PHE A 115 -10.77 -0.20 -26.27
CA PHE A 115 -12.16 -0.52 -25.90
C PHE A 115 -12.99 0.73 -25.62
N LEU A 116 -12.37 1.77 -25.05
CA LEU A 116 -13.07 3.00 -24.68
C LEU A 116 -13.11 4.06 -25.78
N ARG A 117 -12.56 3.76 -26.98
CA ARG A 117 -12.43 4.71 -28.10
C ARG A 117 -11.94 6.09 -27.64
N PHE A 118 -10.95 6.09 -26.76
CA PHE A 118 -10.49 7.32 -26.11
C PHE A 118 -9.74 8.20 -27.10
N ASN A 119 -10.40 9.25 -27.61
CA ASN A 119 -9.76 10.26 -28.45
C ASN A 119 -9.04 11.27 -27.55
N TYR A 120 -7.73 11.13 -27.39
CA TYR A 120 -6.90 12.10 -26.70
C TYR A 120 -6.88 13.42 -27.50
N ARG A 121 -7.56 14.46 -26.98
CA ARG A 121 -7.53 15.82 -27.53
C ARG A 121 -6.63 16.69 -26.64
N PRO A 122 -5.35 16.89 -26.99
CA PRO A 122 -4.35 17.50 -26.11
C PRO A 122 -4.57 18.98 -25.78
N TRP A 123 -5.58 19.66 -26.35
CA TRP A 123 -5.62 21.12 -26.36
C TRP A 123 -6.93 21.78 -25.88
N LEU A 124 -7.86 21.03 -25.30
CA LEU A 124 -9.06 21.61 -24.68
C LEU A 124 -8.78 21.96 -23.21
N PHE A 125 -8.00 23.02 -23.00
CA PHE A 125 -7.77 23.58 -21.66
C PHE A 125 -9.01 24.35 -21.20
N ASN A 126 -9.90 23.68 -20.48
CA ASN A 126 -11.01 24.35 -19.80
C ASN A 126 -10.60 24.73 -18.38
N LYS A 127 -10.46 26.04 -18.12
CA LYS A 127 -10.09 26.58 -16.80
C LYS A 127 -11.03 26.10 -15.68
N LYS A 128 -12.31 25.89 -15.97
CA LYS A 128 -13.29 25.42 -14.98
C LYS A 128 -13.03 23.97 -14.56
N VAL A 129 -12.76 23.09 -15.54
CA VAL A 129 -12.42 21.68 -15.29
C VAL A 129 -11.06 21.56 -14.59
N LEU A 130 -10.09 22.40 -14.95
CA LEU A 130 -8.80 22.45 -14.27
C LEU A 130 -8.93 22.89 -12.81
N HIS A 131 -9.74 23.91 -12.53
CA HIS A 131 -9.98 24.38 -11.16
C HIS A 131 -10.64 23.27 -10.33
N GLU A 132 -11.68 22.62 -10.86
CA GLU A 132 -12.35 21.50 -10.19
C GLU A 132 -11.37 20.33 -9.92
N PHE A 133 -10.55 19.97 -10.91
CA PHE A 133 -9.51 18.95 -10.74
C PHE A 133 -8.52 19.33 -9.64
N VAL A 134 -8.01 20.57 -9.63
CA VAL A 134 -7.04 21.04 -8.62
C VAL A 134 -7.67 21.07 -7.23
N THR A 135 -8.91 21.55 -7.08
CA THR A 135 -9.63 21.57 -5.79
C THR A 135 -9.82 20.18 -5.22
N LEU A 136 -10.05 19.15 -6.06
CA LEU A 136 -10.15 17.75 -5.62
C LEU A 136 -8.77 17.11 -5.40
N PHE A 137 -7.78 17.48 -6.20
CA PHE A 137 -6.44 16.92 -6.17
C PHE A 137 -5.66 17.33 -4.92
N ILE A 138 -5.78 18.59 -4.47
CA ILE A 138 -5.09 19.11 -3.28
C ILE A 138 -5.39 18.30 -2.01
N PRO A 139 -6.66 18.12 -1.56
CA PRO A 139 -6.97 17.38 -0.34
C PRO A 139 -6.56 15.91 -0.45
N ARG A 140 -6.72 15.31 -1.63
CA ARG A 140 -6.30 13.94 -1.88
C ARG A 140 -4.78 13.78 -1.77
N THR A 141 -4.04 14.72 -2.34
CA THR A 141 -2.57 14.73 -2.32
C THR A 141 -2.06 14.92 -0.89
N LEU A 142 -2.68 15.80 -0.10
CA LEU A 142 -2.34 15.96 1.31
C LEU A 142 -2.50 14.64 2.09
N SER A 143 -3.61 13.91 1.89
CA SER A 143 -3.79 12.59 2.52
C SER A 143 -2.69 11.61 2.14
N VAL A 144 -2.28 11.59 0.87
CA VAL A 144 -1.20 10.71 0.39
C VAL A 144 0.15 11.14 0.99
N ILE A 145 0.45 12.44 1.02
CA ILE A 145 1.69 12.96 1.61
C ILE A 145 1.80 12.54 3.08
N THR A 146 0.73 12.64 3.88
CA THR A 146 0.75 12.19 5.28
C THR A 146 1.15 10.73 5.40
N THR A 147 0.57 9.84 4.58
CA THR A 147 0.94 8.42 4.59
C THR A 147 2.37 8.15 4.13
N GLN A 148 2.90 8.96 3.20
CA GLN A 148 4.28 8.81 2.74
C GLN A 148 5.30 9.32 3.77
N ILE A 149 4.95 10.38 4.52
CA ILE A 149 5.76 10.87 5.64
C ILE A 149 5.85 9.78 6.72
N ASP A 150 4.73 9.17 7.09
CA ASP A 150 4.67 8.08 8.08
C ASP A 150 5.62 6.92 7.70
N LEU A 151 5.49 6.41 6.47
CA LEU A 151 6.37 5.35 5.94
C LEU A 151 7.84 5.77 5.88
N THR A 152 8.13 7.04 5.62
CA THR A 152 9.50 7.56 5.57
C THR A 152 10.11 7.66 6.96
N ILE A 153 9.33 8.08 7.97
CA ILE A 153 9.76 8.10 9.36
C ILE A 153 10.04 6.68 9.83
N ASP A 154 9.15 5.74 9.55
CA ASP A 154 9.32 4.32 9.87
C ASP A 154 10.60 3.73 9.25
N LEU A 155 10.85 4.01 7.97
CA LEU A 155 12.08 3.60 7.28
C LEU A 155 13.32 4.20 7.97
N THR A 156 13.28 5.50 8.25
CA THR A 156 14.40 6.23 8.85
C THR A 156 14.75 5.64 10.22
N LEU A 157 13.74 5.44 11.07
CA LEU A 157 13.89 4.81 12.39
C LEU A 157 14.41 3.39 12.25
N ALA A 158 13.83 2.58 11.35
CA ALA A 158 14.26 1.19 11.16
C ALA A 158 15.71 1.09 10.69
N THR A 159 16.19 2.02 9.85
CA THR A 159 17.59 2.01 9.39
C THR A 159 18.58 2.33 10.52
N LEU A 160 18.19 3.17 11.49
CA LEU A 160 19.01 3.51 12.65
C LEU A 160 19.21 2.33 13.63
N LEU A 161 18.27 1.38 13.67
CA LEU A 161 18.36 0.19 14.52
C LEU A 161 19.42 -0.82 14.02
N GLY A 162 19.96 -0.64 12.82
CA GLY A 162 21.03 -1.47 12.26
C GLY A 162 20.64 -2.22 10.98
N SER A 163 21.60 -2.98 10.45
CA SER A 163 21.46 -3.70 9.18
C SER A 163 20.37 -4.77 9.25
N GLY A 164 19.46 -4.77 8.26
CA GLY A 164 18.39 -5.77 8.16
C GLY A 164 17.13 -5.45 8.96
N SER A 165 17.18 -4.46 9.88
CA SER A 165 16.04 -4.04 10.69
C SER A 165 14.86 -3.54 9.85
N TYR A 166 15.13 -2.82 8.74
CA TYR A 166 14.09 -2.42 7.80
C TYR A 166 13.39 -3.61 7.13
N THR A 167 14.15 -4.65 6.73
CA THR A 167 13.56 -5.86 6.15
C THR A 167 12.67 -6.60 7.16
N ILE A 168 13.12 -6.69 8.41
CA ILE A 168 12.33 -7.27 9.52
C ILE A 168 11.04 -6.48 9.72
N PHE A 169 11.12 -5.15 9.77
CA PHE A 169 9.98 -4.26 9.91
C PHE A 169 8.98 -4.45 8.75
N LEU A 170 9.46 -4.45 7.50
CA LEU A 170 8.61 -4.64 6.32
C LEU A 170 7.88 -5.99 6.36
N PHE A 171 8.56 -7.07 6.72
CA PHE A 171 7.97 -8.41 6.83
C PHE A 171 6.91 -8.47 7.93
N CYS A 172 7.20 -7.87 9.08
CA CYS A 172 6.26 -7.80 10.19
C CYS A 172 4.99 -7.01 9.80
N THR A 173 5.15 -5.81 9.26
CA THR A 173 4.04 -4.94 8.87
C THR A 173 3.22 -5.55 7.73
N ALA A 174 3.86 -6.16 6.73
CA ALA A 174 3.17 -6.85 5.64
C ALA A 174 2.36 -8.05 6.13
N PHE A 175 2.94 -8.85 7.03
CA PHE A 175 2.27 -10.00 7.62
C PHE A 175 1.04 -9.59 8.44
N CYS A 176 1.20 -8.64 9.36
CA CYS A 176 0.10 -8.15 10.18
C CYS A 176 -1.01 -7.55 9.31
N SER A 177 -0.64 -6.66 8.36
CA SER A 177 -1.59 -5.96 7.46
C SER A 177 -2.35 -6.91 6.55
N CYS A 178 -1.68 -7.90 5.95
CA CYS A 178 -2.33 -8.81 4.99
C CYS A 178 -3.29 -9.77 5.69
N PHE A 179 -2.86 -10.39 6.80
CA PHE A 179 -3.60 -11.51 7.37
C PHE A 179 -4.69 -11.08 8.37
N LEU A 180 -4.44 -10.10 9.24
CA LEU A 180 -5.39 -9.74 10.29
C LEU A 180 -6.29 -8.57 9.91
N PHE A 181 -5.73 -7.48 9.38
CA PHE A 181 -6.52 -6.29 9.07
C PHE A 181 -7.51 -6.51 7.93
N HIS A 182 -7.07 -7.11 6.82
CA HIS A 182 -7.93 -7.29 5.66
C HIS A 182 -8.96 -8.40 5.87
N PHE A 183 -8.60 -9.48 6.56
CA PHE A 183 -9.51 -10.62 6.73
C PHE A 183 -10.59 -10.34 7.78
N VAL A 184 -10.22 -9.78 8.93
CA VAL A 184 -11.19 -9.50 10.01
C VAL A 184 -11.80 -8.11 9.85
N GLY A 185 -10.99 -7.07 9.65
CA GLY A 185 -11.47 -5.68 9.64
C GLY A 185 -12.35 -5.32 8.44
N VAL A 186 -11.96 -5.73 7.22
CA VAL A 186 -12.72 -5.38 6.01
C VAL A 186 -14.00 -6.20 5.88
N ALA A 187 -13.98 -7.50 6.20
CA ALA A 187 -15.16 -8.34 6.12
C ALA A 187 -16.27 -7.86 7.05
N PHE A 188 -15.93 -7.57 8.32
CA PHE A 188 -16.89 -7.04 9.28
C PHE A 188 -17.35 -5.62 8.92
N GLY A 189 -16.41 -4.73 8.55
CA GLY A 189 -16.74 -3.37 8.15
C GLY A 189 -17.65 -3.29 6.93
N GLN A 190 -17.49 -4.17 5.94
CA GLN A 190 -18.37 -4.20 4.76
C GLN A 190 -19.75 -4.78 5.06
N ALA A 191 -19.83 -5.80 5.92
CA ALA A 191 -21.11 -6.39 6.30
C ALA A 191 -21.97 -5.46 7.17
N SER A 192 -21.35 -4.70 8.08
CA SER A 192 -22.07 -3.83 9.01
C SER A 192 -22.46 -2.46 8.42
N LEU A 193 -21.74 -2.01 7.38
CA LEU A 193 -21.92 -0.68 6.77
C LEU A 193 -23.34 -0.38 6.26
N PRO A 194 -23.94 -1.23 5.40
CA PRO A 194 -25.26 -0.93 4.83
C PRO A 194 -26.36 -0.96 5.90
N TYR A 195 -26.23 -1.84 6.89
CA TYR A 195 -27.16 -1.93 8.00
C TYR A 195 -27.09 -0.68 8.90
N MET A 196 -25.89 -0.23 9.28
CA MET A 196 -25.72 1.03 10.02
C MET A 196 -26.25 2.23 9.24
N SER A 197 -25.99 2.32 7.93
CA SER A 197 -26.45 3.45 7.11
C SER A 197 -27.97 3.56 7.05
N ASN A 198 -28.71 2.44 7.09
CA ASN A 198 -30.16 2.45 7.13
C ASN A 198 -30.70 2.90 8.49
N LEU A 199 -30.09 2.40 9.57
CA LEU A 199 -30.43 2.80 10.95
C LEU A 199 -30.22 4.29 11.22
N PHE A 200 -29.18 4.90 10.63
CA PHE A 200 -28.97 6.35 10.69
C PHE A 200 -30.10 7.14 10.03
N LYS A 201 -30.63 6.67 8.89
CA LYS A 201 -31.79 7.31 8.21
C LYS A 201 -33.06 7.27 9.05
N GLU A 202 -33.24 6.23 9.84
CA GLU A 202 -34.41 6.04 10.71
C GLU A 202 -34.31 6.80 12.04
N GLY A 203 -33.17 7.47 12.33
CA GLY A 203 -32.99 8.28 13.54
C GLY A 203 -32.90 7.48 14.85
N GLN A 204 -32.75 6.15 14.79
CA GLN A 204 -32.78 5.26 15.95
C GLN A 204 -31.44 5.22 16.71
N LEU A 205 -31.07 6.33 17.36
CA LEU A 205 -29.78 6.50 18.05
C LEU A 205 -29.48 5.42 19.10
N LEU A 206 -30.49 4.94 19.83
CA LEU A 206 -30.32 3.88 20.84
C LEU A 206 -29.90 2.55 20.21
N VAL A 207 -30.51 2.18 19.08
CA VAL A 207 -30.20 0.95 18.35
C VAL A 207 -28.81 1.03 17.73
N ILE A 208 -28.44 2.19 17.18
CA ILE A 208 -27.09 2.46 16.66
C ILE A 208 -26.04 2.30 17.76
N LYS A 209 -26.26 2.90 18.94
CA LYS A 209 -25.31 2.80 20.07
C LYS A 209 -25.11 1.35 20.49
N LYS A 210 -26.20 0.58 20.61
CA LYS A 210 -26.13 -0.84 20.96
C LYS A 210 -25.35 -1.65 19.91
N LEU A 211 -25.71 -1.49 18.64
CA LEU A 211 -25.03 -2.16 17.53
C LEU A 211 -23.54 -1.82 17.47
N PHE A 212 -23.17 -0.57 17.74
CA PHE A 212 -21.78 -0.13 17.75
C PHE A 212 -20.97 -0.80 18.85
N VAL A 213 -21.52 -0.88 20.07
CA VAL A 213 -20.88 -1.58 21.21
C VAL A 213 -20.77 -3.08 20.92
N ASP A 214 -21.84 -3.70 20.43
CA ASP A 214 -21.87 -5.13 20.10
C ASP A 214 -20.85 -5.46 19.01
N SER A 215 -20.71 -4.60 18.00
CA SER A 215 -19.72 -4.77 16.92
C SER A 215 -18.29 -4.67 17.44
N ILE A 216 -18.00 -3.70 18.31
CA ILE A 216 -16.66 -3.57 18.93
C ILE A 216 -16.34 -4.79 19.79
N LEU A 217 -17.30 -5.26 20.59
CA LEU A 217 -17.13 -6.47 21.41
C LEU A 217 -16.88 -7.71 20.54
N GLN A 218 -17.60 -7.87 19.43
CA GLN A 218 -17.40 -8.97 18.49
C GLN A 218 -16.03 -8.90 17.80
N LEU A 219 -15.58 -7.69 17.43
CA LEU A 219 -14.24 -7.48 16.88
C LEU A 219 -13.15 -7.82 17.90
N LEU A 220 -13.31 -7.42 19.16
CA LEU A 220 -12.40 -7.80 20.25
C LEU A 220 -12.40 -9.32 20.48
N TYR A 221 -13.58 -9.93 20.50
CA TYR A 221 -13.75 -11.36 20.69
C TYR A 221 -13.01 -12.20 19.65
N VAL A 222 -12.91 -11.71 18.40
CA VAL A 222 -12.17 -12.40 17.33
C VAL A 222 -10.69 -11.98 17.31
N SER A 223 -10.38 -10.69 17.43
CA SER A 223 -9.03 -10.16 17.25
C SER A 223 -8.09 -10.51 18.40
N VAL A 224 -8.58 -10.60 19.65
CA VAL A 224 -7.76 -10.95 20.82
C VAL A 224 -7.23 -12.38 20.77
N PRO A 225 -8.06 -13.44 20.61
CA PRO A 225 -7.55 -14.81 20.53
C PRO A 225 -6.69 -15.02 19.28
N LEU A 226 -6.99 -14.33 18.18
CA LEU A 226 -6.17 -14.40 16.97
C LEU A 226 -4.79 -13.75 17.18
N SER A 227 -4.72 -12.61 17.86
CA SER A 227 -3.46 -11.99 18.28
C SER A 227 -2.63 -12.93 19.17
N LEU A 228 -3.27 -13.55 20.16
CA LEU A 228 -2.62 -14.55 21.02
C LEU A 228 -2.09 -15.74 20.22
N PHE A 229 -2.87 -16.26 19.27
CA PHE A 229 -2.43 -17.33 18.38
C PHE A 229 -1.15 -16.96 17.62
N PHE A 230 -1.06 -15.74 17.07
CA PHE A 230 0.15 -15.28 16.39
C PHE A 230 1.34 -15.10 17.32
N ILE A 231 1.11 -14.68 18.57
CA ILE A 231 2.17 -14.58 19.58
C ILE A 231 2.74 -15.97 19.90
N PHE A 232 1.90 -16.98 20.06
CA PHE A 232 2.36 -18.35 20.33
C PHE A 232 2.98 -19.03 19.11
N ALA A 233 2.39 -18.86 17.92
CA ALA A 233 2.83 -19.47 16.67
C ALA A 233 3.87 -18.62 15.91
N ARG A 234 4.42 -17.57 16.51
CA ARG A 234 5.34 -16.61 15.87
C ARG A 234 6.51 -17.26 15.13
N THR A 235 7.20 -18.19 15.78
CA THR A 235 8.44 -18.80 15.26
C THR A 235 8.18 -19.71 14.06
N PRO A 236 7.24 -20.69 14.11
CA PRO A 236 6.95 -21.52 12.95
C PRO A 236 6.37 -20.71 11.79
N ILE A 237 5.51 -19.72 12.06
CA ILE A 237 4.92 -18.87 11.01
C ILE A 237 5.99 -18.08 10.27
N VAL A 238 6.85 -17.36 11.00
CA VAL A 238 7.94 -16.57 10.39
C VAL A 238 8.89 -17.49 9.62
N ARG A 239 9.19 -18.69 10.12
CA ARG A 239 10.08 -19.62 9.44
C ARG A 239 9.47 -20.23 8.17
N ILE A 240 8.17 -20.53 8.16
CA ILE A 240 7.49 -21.07 6.98
C ILE A 240 7.38 -19.99 5.89
N ILE A 241 7.05 -18.76 6.27
CA ILE A 241 6.78 -17.67 5.32
C ILE A 241 8.09 -17.05 4.81
N PHE A 242 9.04 -16.78 5.71
CA PHE A 242 10.26 -16.01 5.39
C PHE A 242 11.54 -16.83 5.51
N GLY A 243 11.49 -18.05 6.03
CA GLY A 243 12.67 -18.90 6.21
C GLY A 243 13.22 -19.37 4.87
N GLY A 244 14.23 -18.65 4.37
CA GLY A 244 15.01 -19.01 3.19
C GLY A 244 16.48 -19.29 3.53
N ARG A 245 17.25 -19.72 2.52
CA ARG A 245 18.70 -20.01 2.64
C ARG A 245 19.53 -18.88 3.25
N LYS A 246 19.14 -17.62 3.00
CA LYS A 246 19.85 -16.42 3.48
C LYS A 246 19.26 -15.84 4.77
N PHE A 247 18.18 -16.42 5.30
CA PHE A 247 17.51 -15.92 6.48
C PHE A 247 17.86 -16.81 7.68
N ASP A 248 18.84 -16.34 8.44
CA ASP A 248 19.43 -17.10 9.54
C ASP A 248 18.47 -17.24 10.74
N TRP A 249 18.82 -18.11 11.69
CA TRP A 249 18.03 -18.33 12.90
C TRP A 249 17.91 -17.06 13.74
N VAL A 250 18.98 -16.27 13.83
CA VAL A 250 18.97 -14.99 14.55
C VAL A 250 17.95 -14.02 13.93
N GLY A 251 17.95 -13.89 12.60
CA GLY A 251 16.96 -13.06 11.89
C GLY A 251 15.52 -13.54 12.07
N THR A 252 15.33 -14.87 12.10
CA THR A 252 14.03 -15.49 12.39
C THR A 252 13.55 -15.16 13.80
N ASN A 253 14.41 -15.31 14.81
CA ASN A 253 14.07 -15.04 16.19
C ASN A 253 13.75 -13.56 16.43
N THR A 254 14.57 -12.65 15.91
CA THR A 254 14.32 -11.20 16.02
C THR A 254 13.00 -10.83 15.35
N THR A 255 12.74 -11.34 14.15
CA THR A 255 11.47 -11.07 13.45
C THR A 255 10.27 -11.63 14.20
N ALA A 256 10.37 -12.85 14.75
CA ALA A 256 9.30 -13.44 15.53
C ALA A 256 8.99 -12.62 16.79
N LEU A 257 10.01 -12.09 17.48
CA LEU A 257 9.82 -11.19 18.61
C LEU A 257 9.11 -9.90 18.19
N THR A 258 9.55 -9.26 17.10
CA THR A 258 8.90 -8.05 16.56
C THR A 258 7.44 -8.32 16.19
N VAL A 259 7.14 -9.44 15.51
CA VAL A 259 5.77 -9.86 15.16
C VAL A 259 4.91 -10.01 16.41
N SER A 260 5.47 -10.48 17.53
CA SER A 260 4.71 -10.60 18.79
C SER A 260 4.24 -9.25 19.32
N ILE A 261 5.13 -8.25 19.25
CA ILE A 261 4.83 -6.89 19.71
C ILE A 261 3.79 -6.26 18.79
N PHE A 262 3.94 -6.41 17.47
CA PHE A 262 2.94 -5.93 16.51
C PHE A 262 1.60 -6.65 16.65
N ALA A 263 1.61 -7.95 16.97
CA ALA A 263 0.40 -8.72 17.18
C ALA A 263 -0.45 -8.16 18.34
N LEU A 264 0.18 -7.63 19.38
CA LEU A 264 -0.50 -7.00 20.51
C LEU A 264 -1.28 -5.74 20.09
N SER A 265 -0.82 -5.02 19.07
CA SER A 265 -1.46 -3.80 18.55
C SER A 265 -2.70 -4.09 17.68
N ILE A 266 -2.90 -5.32 17.22
CA ILE A 266 -3.93 -5.68 16.23
C ILE A 266 -5.37 -5.40 16.72
N PRO A 267 -5.77 -5.75 17.96
CA PRO A 267 -7.13 -5.47 18.43
C PRO A 267 -7.45 -3.97 18.39
N MET A 268 -6.50 -3.12 18.84
CA MET A 268 -6.66 -1.67 18.83
C MET A 268 -6.80 -1.12 17.42
N HIS A 269 -5.97 -1.61 16.52
CA HIS A 269 -5.99 -1.22 15.11
C HIS A 269 -7.29 -1.62 14.38
N THR A 270 -7.84 -2.79 14.70
CA THR A 270 -9.11 -3.27 14.14
C THR A 270 -10.27 -2.37 14.58
N ILE A 271 -10.28 -1.99 15.86
CA ILE A 271 -11.27 -1.05 16.42
C ILE A 271 -11.13 0.32 15.75
N PHE A 272 -9.91 0.86 15.63
CA PHE A 272 -9.67 2.14 14.97
C PHE A 272 -10.21 2.15 13.52
N TYR A 273 -9.99 1.08 12.77
CA TYR A 273 -10.53 0.94 11.41
C TYR A 273 -12.06 0.91 11.38
N PHE A 274 -12.68 0.21 12.34
CA PHE A 274 -14.14 0.17 12.46
C PHE A 274 -14.73 1.54 12.82
N ILE A 275 -14.11 2.27 13.76
CA ILE A 275 -14.54 3.60 14.19
C ILE A 275 -14.46 4.60 13.02
N THR A 276 -13.34 4.63 12.30
CA THR A 276 -13.16 5.55 11.16
C THR A 276 -14.18 5.28 10.04
N ARG A 277 -14.44 4.00 9.73
CA ARG A 277 -15.51 3.60 8.78
C ARG A 277 -16.90 4.01 9.25
N SER A 278 -17.20 3.80 10.54
CA SER A 278 -18.48 4.17 11.14
C SER A 278 -18.71 5.69 11.11
N PHE A 279 -17.67 6.48 11.41
CA PHE A 279 -17.71 7.94 11.36
C PHE A 279 -18.00 8.44 9.94
N LEU A 280 -17.31 7.91 8.93
CA LEU A 280 -17.53 8.26 7.53
C LEU A 280 -18.97 8.01 7.06
N CYS A 281 -19.64 6.98 7.60
CA CYS A 281 -21.05 6.71 7.30
C CYS A 281 -21.97 7.80 7.88
N SER A 282 -21.69 8.25 9.10
CA SER A 282 -22.40 9.37 9.72
C SER A 282 -22.21 10.67 8.93
N THR A 283 -20.99 10.98 8.50
CA THR A 283 -20.71 12.23 7.76
C THR A 283 -21.34 12.22 6.36
N ARG A 284 -21.37 11.07 5.67
CA ARG A 284 -22.08 10.95 4.38
C ARG A 284 -23.59 11.18 4.54
N HIS A 285 -24.18 10.77 5.65
CA HIS A 285 -25.58 11.07 5.94
C HIS A 285 -25.83 12.58 6.09
N GLN A 286 -24.91 13.29 6.74
CA GLN A 286 -25.02 14.73 6.96
C GLN A 286 -24.89 15.54 5.66
N ASN A 287 -24.03 15.12 4.73
CA ASN A 287 -23.98 15.73 3.39
C ASN A 287 -25.20 15.37 2.52
N SER A 288 -25.75 14.15 2.62
CA SER A 288 -26.95 13.76 1.85
C SER A 288 -28.26 14.39 2.32
N LEU A 289 -28.25 15.03 3.49
CA LEU A 289 -29.37 15.83 4.01
C LEU A 289 -29.23 17.32 3.67
N CYS A 290 -28.08 17.74 3.13
CA CYS A 290 -27.80 19.11 2.72
C CYS A 290 -27.93 19.36 1.21
N ASP A 291 -28.22 18.33 0.42
CA ASP A 291 -28.65 18.40 -0.98
C ASP A 291 -30.15 18.09 -1.08
#